data_AF-A0A176J4Y2-F1
#
_entry.id   AF-A0A176J4Y2-F1
#
_cell.length_a   1.000
_cell.length_b   1.000
_cell.length_c   1.000
_cell.angle_alpha   90.00
_cell.angle_beta   90.00
_cell.angle_gamma   90.00
#
_symmetry.space_group_name_H-M   'P 1'
#
loop_
_entity.id
_entity.type
_entity.pdbx_description
1 polymer ?
#
loop_
_entity_poly.entity_id
_entity_poly.type
_entity_poly.pdbx_seq_one_letter_code
_entity_poly.pdbx_strand_id
1 'polypeptide(L)'
;MHRILEYRLNDPLNDYPAIYHFKDLDPMQIFCRRSCDYFVIEGSVYEVTSTALEHDRFVIYLNPDKEEQPFASAVQDRPLGIEIRLYEEYKESPEFMYISCFDHVDVFSRLDSTYLTLRGKEYERISAEMDQDRRVYVLYVKETGE
;
A
#
# COMPACT_ATOMS: atom_id res chain seq x y z
N MET A 1 9.03 -9.62 -21.38
CA MET A 1 7.83 -9.81 -20.55
C MET A 1 7.15 -8.46 -20.46
N HIS A 2 5.92 -8.33 -20.94
CA HIS A 2 5.16 -7.09 -20.74
C HIS A 2 4.90 -6.94 -19.24
N ARG A 3 5.16 -5.75 -18.68
CA ARG A 3 5.03 -5.50 -17.24
C ARG A 3 3.65 -4.90 -16.98
N ILE A 4 2.64 -5.76 -17.15
CA ILE A 4 1.24 -5.38 -16.94
C ILE A 4 0.89 -5.67 -15.48
N LEU A 5 0.29 -4.69 -14.81
CA LEU A 5 -0.28 -4.85 -13.47
C LEU A 5 -1.75 -4.45 -13.54
N GLU A 6 -2.63 -5.29 -13.00
CA GLU A 6 -4.05 -5.02 -12.86
C GLU A 6 -4.47 -5.09 -11.40
N TYR A 7 -5.35 -4.16 -11.02
CA TYR A 7 -6.15 -4.27 -9.82
C TYR A 7 -7.52 -4.76 -10.24
N ARG A 8 -7.96 -5.88 -9.68
CA ARG A 8 -9.26 -6.50 -9.99
C ARG A 8 -10.09 -6.60 -8.74
N LEU A 9 -11.40 -6.40 -8.86
CA LEU A 9 -12.30 -6.75 -7.77
C LEU A 9 -12.31 -8.27 -7.62
N ASN A 10 -12.30 -8.76 -6.37
CA ASN A 10 -12.52 -10.15 -6.05
C ASN A 10 -14.02 -10.49 -6.16
N ASP A 11 -14.53 -10.39 -7.38
CA ASP A 11 -15.94 -10.60 -7.71
C ASP A 11 -16.06 -11.74 -8.75
N PRO A 12 -16.14 -13.00 -8.28
CA PRO A 12 -16.26 -14.15 -9.18
C PRO A 12 -17.57 -14.17 -9.97
N LEU A 13 -18.62 -13.45 -9.53
CA LEU A 13 -19.90 -13.40 -10.23
C LEU A 13 -19.84 -12.48 -11.47
N ASN A 14 -18.91 -11.53 -11.47
CA ASN A 14 -18.72 -10.55 -12.54
C ASN A 14 -17.37 -10.70 -13.26
N ASP A 15 -16.77 -11.91 -13.24
CA ASP A 15 -15.52 -12.25 -13.92
C ASP A 15 -14.32 -11.38 -13.51
N TYR A 16 -14.22 -11.07 -12.21
CA TYR A 16 -13.09 -10.33 -11.62
C TYR A 16 -12.74 -9.03 -12.36
N PRO A 17 -13.65 -8.05 -12.41
CA PRO A 17 -13.48 -6.87 -13.25
C PRO A 17 -12.25 -6.07 -12.84
N ALA A 18 -11.43 -5.70 -13.83
CA ALA A 18 -10.28 -4.82 -13.62
C ALA A 18 -10.75 -3.37 -13.40
N ILE A 19 -10.37 -2.80 -12.26
CA ILE A 19 -10.66 -1.40 -11.90
C ILE A 19 -9.46 -0.47 -12.10
N TYR A 20 -8.27 -1.03 -12.29
CA TYR A 20 -7.07 -0.27 -12.62
C TYR A 20 -6.12 -1.09 -13.49
N HIS A 21 -5.44 -0.43 -14.43
CA HIS A 21 -4.53 -1.09 -15.37
C HIS A 21 -3.28 -0.25 -15.62
N PHE A 22 -2.10 -0.85 -15.41
CA PHE A 22 -0.81 -0.25 -15.72
C PHE A 22 -0.13 -0.99 -16.86
N LYS A 23 0.45 -0.23 -17.79
CA LYS A 23 1.34 -0.75 -18.83
C LYS A 23 2.76 -0.28 -18.54
N ASP A 24 3.70 -1.21 -18.60
CA ASP A 24 5.14 -0.97 -18.50
C ASP A 24 5.58 -0.35 -17.17
N LEU A 25 4.96 -0.77 -16.07
CA LEU A 25 5.37 -0.36 -14.74
C LEU A 25 6.76 -0.93 -14.40
N ASP A 26 7.56 -0.16 -13.66
CA ASP A 26 8.84 -0.66 -13.14
C ASP A 26 8.60 -1.89 -12.22
N PRO A 27 9.42 -2.96 -12.30
CA PRO A 27 9.21 -4.15 -11.48
C PRO A 27 9.19 -3.87 -9.98
N MET A 28 10.00 -2.91 -9.49
CA MET A 28 9.99 -2.58 -8.08
C MET A 28 8.71 -1.84 -7.67
N GLN A 29 8.15 -1.02 -8.54
CA GLN A 29 6.81 -0.46 -8.30
C GLN A 29 5.75 -1.56 -8.19
N ILE A 30 5.83 -2.60 -9.02
CA ILE A 30 4.92 -3.75 -8.93
C ILE A 30 5.11 -4.46 -7.58
N PHE A 31 6.34 -4.69 -7.15
CA PHE A 31 6.61 -5.37 -5.87
C PHE A 31 6.19 -4.54 -4.66
N CYS A 32 6.45 -3.22 -4.64
CA CYS A 32 5.94 -2.35 -3.57
C CYS A 32 4.42 -2.47 -3.42
N ARG A 33 3.69 -2.43 -4.54
CA ARG A 33 2.23 -2.54 -4.55
C ARG A 33 1.75 -3.91 -4.08
N ARG A 34 2.45 -4.98 -4.43
CA ARG A 34 2.14 -6.34 -3.98
C ARG A 34 2.45 -6.58 -2.50
N SER A 35 3.33 -5.77 -1.90
CA SER A 35 3.60 -5.78 -0.46
C SER A 35 2.61 -4.93 0.35
N CYS A 36 1.69 -4.21 -0.30
CA CYS A 36 0.61 -3.48 0.37
C CYS A 36 -0.57 -4.41 0.68
N ASP A 37 -1.23 -4.13 1.79
CA ASP A 37 -2.42 -4.82 2.29
C ASP A 37 -3.70 -4.04 1.92
N TYR A 38 -3.59 -2.72 1.73
CA TYR A 38 -4.71 -1.84 1.38
C TYR A 38 -4.40 -0.91 0.22
N PHE A 39 -5.45 -0.45 -0.47
CA PHE A 39 -5.38 0.53 -1.55
C PHE A 39 -6.46 1.60 -1.38
N VAL A 40 -6.09 2.86 -1.54
CA VAL A 40 -7.04 3.96 -1.72
C VAL A 40 -7.14 4.28 -3.20
N ILE A 41 -8.32 4.12 -3.79
CA ILE A 41 -8.58 4.36 -5.21
C ILE A 41 -9.89 5.14 -5.34
N GLU A 42 -9.83 6.33 -5.94
CA GLU A 42 -10.98 7.22 -6.15
C GLU A 42 -11.77 7.49 -4.86
N GLY A 43 -11.05 7.72 -3.77
CA GLY A 43 -11.63 7.99 -2.45
C GLY A 43 -12.23 6.77 -1.74
N SER A 44 -12.09 5.57 -2.29
CA SER A 44 -12.56 4.31 -1.68
C SER A 44 -11.39 3.47 -1.21
N VAL A 45 -11.54 2.83 -0.05
CA VAL A 45 -10.54 1.91 0.50
C VAL A 45 -10.84 0.48 0.02
N TYR A 46 -9.78 -0.25 -0.30
CA TYR A 46 -9.86 -1.64 -0.73
C TYR A 46 -8.84 -2.47 0.04
N GLU A 47 -9.25 -3.64 0.51
CA GLU A 47 -8.36 -4.65 1.11
C GLU A 47 -7.85 -5.61 0.03
N VAL A 48 -6.56 -5.92 0.08
CA VAL A 48 -5.94 -6.95 -0.75
C VAL A 48 -6.33 -8.33 -0.22
N THR A 49 -7.02 -9.08 -1.06
CA THR A 49 -7.42 -10.46 -0.75
C THR A 49 -6.39 -11.48 -1.19
N SER A 50 -5.75 -11.24 -2.34
CA SER A 50 -4.72 -12.12 -2.90
C SER A 50 -3.94 -11.43 -4.02
N THR A 51 -2.79 -12.01 -4.38
CA THR A 51 -2.04 -11.61 -5.58
C THR A 51 -1.78 -12.84 -6.46
N ALA A 52 -1.77 -12.63 -7.77
CA ALA A 52 -1.54 -13.68 -8.75
C ALA A 52 -0.57 -13.24 -9.85
N LEU A 53 0.12 -14.21 -10.43
CA LEU A 53 0.81 -14.07 -11.71
C LEU A 53 -0.02 -14.84 -12.74
N GLU A 54 -0.72 -14.11 -13.61
CA GLU A 54 -1.59 -14.68 -14.61
C GLU A 54 -1.01 -14.45 -16.00
N HIS A 55 -0.57 -15.52 -16.67
CA HIS A 55 -0.01 -15.47 -18.03
C HIS A 55 1.09 -14.40 -18.18
N ASP A 56 0.72 -13.21 -18.64
CA ASP A 56 1.58 -12.08 -18.97
C ASP A 56 1.47 -10.89 -18.00
N ARG A 57 0.70 -11.00 -16.92
CA ARG A 57 0.44 -9.89 -15.98
C ARG A 57 0.45 -10.28 -14.52
N PHE A 58 0.72 -9.28 -13.70
CA PHE A 58 0.51 -9.32 -12.26
C PHE A 58 -0.92 -8.86 -11.94
N VAL A 59 -1.57 -9.53 -11.01
CA VAL A 59 -2.93 -9.20 -10.57
C VAL A 59 -2.94 -9.06 -9.06
N ILE A 60 -3.56 -7.97 -8.58
CA ILE A 60 -3.88 -7.76 -7.16
C ILE A 60 -5.40 -7.75 -7.07
N TYR A 61 -5.94 -8.69 -6.29
CA TYR A 61 -7.38 -8.83 -6.09
C TYR A 61 -7.82 -8.07 -4.85
N LEU A 62 -8.85 -7.27 -5.01
CA LEU A 62 -9.31 -6.27 -4.05
C LEU A 62 -10.76 -6.50 -3.63
N ASN A 63 -11.05 -6.33 -2.35
CA ASN A 63 -12.41 -6.20 -1.83
C ASN A 63 -12.64 -4.76 -1.36
N PRO A 64 -13.79 -4.13 -1.68
CA PRO A 64 -14.11 -2.83 -1.11
C PRO A 64 -14.22 -2.92 0.42
N ASP A 65 -13.46 -2.08 1.11
CA ASP A 65 -13.62 -1.86 2.55
C ASP A 65 -14.57 -0.69 2.76
N LYS A 66 -15.70 -0.96 3.41
CA LYS A 66 -16.76 0.03 3.63
C LYS A 66 -16.67 0.69 5.01
N GLU A 67 -15.85 0.14 5.89
CA GLU A 67 -15.67 0.65 7.25
C GLU A 67 -14.54 1.69 7.28
N GLU A 68 -13.55 1.51 6.41
CA GLU A 68 -12.42 2.43 6.28
C GLU A 68 -12.70 3.58 5.31
N GLN A 69 -12.06 4.72 5.57
CA GLN A 69 -12.10 5.92 4.72
C GLN A 69 -10.71 6.54 4.60
N PRO A 70 -10.37 7.18 3.46
CA PRO A 70 -9.12 7.91 3.34
C PRO A 70 -9.05 9.04 4.37
N PHE A 71 -7.86 9.31 4.90
CA PHE A 71 -7.70 10.34 5.91
C PHE A 71 -7.90 11.74 5.34
N ALA A 72 -8.76 12.54 5.97
CA ALA A 72 -8.98 13.94 5.59
C ALA A 72 -7.72 14.81 5.82
N SER A 73 -6.85 14.41 6.74
CA SER A 73 -5.58 15.08 7.07
C SER A 73 -4.44 14.77 6.10
N ALA A 74 -4.68 13.87 5.14
CA ALA A 74 -3.64 13.36 4.26
C ALA A 74 -3.03 14.45 3.38
N VAL A 75 -1.71 14.61 3.50
CA VAL A 75 -0.95 15.61 2.73
C VAL A 75 -0.82 15.14 1.28
N GLN A 76 -1.11 16.06 0.35
CA GLN A 76 -0.99 15.88 -1.09
C GLN A 76 0.44 16.19 -1.57
N ASP A 77 0.79 15.75 -2.78
CA ASP A 77 2.02 16.14 -3.49
C ASP A 77 3.33 15.91 -2.72
N ARG A 78 3.53 14.68 -2.22
CA ARG A 78 4.80 14.27 -1.60
C ARG A 78 5.78 13.74 -2.65
N PRO A 79 7.11 13.83 -2.42
CA PRO A 79 8.09 13.13 -3.23
C PRO A 79 7.92 11.60 -3.12
N LEU A 80 8.81 10.81 -3.74
CA LEU A 80 8.82 9.37 -3.50
C LEU A 80 9.25 9.08 -2.05
N GLY A 81 8.51 8.23 -1.36
CA GLY A 81 8.79 7.91 0.03
C GLY A 81 7.65 7.16 0.70
N ILE A 82 7.77 7.02 2.03
CA ILE A 82 6.80 6.32 2.86
C ILE A 82 6.32 7.25 3.98
N GLU A 83 5.00 7.37 4.09
CA GLU A 83 4.33 7.99 5.22
C GLU A 83 4.18 6.95 6.34
N ILE A 84 4.84 7.17 7.47
CA ILE A 84 4.76 6.30 8.63
C ILE A 84 3.64 6.81 9.54
N ARG A 85 2.69 5.94 9.88
CA ARG A 85 1.61 6.23 10.83
C ARG A 85 1.68 5.31 12.04
N LEU A 86 1.36 5.84 13.22
CA LEU A 86 1.22 5.01 14.41
C LEU A 86 -0.16 4.36 14.38
N TYR A 87 -0.20 3.03 14.36
CA TYR A 87 -1.45 2.28 14.30
C TYR A 87 -2.28 2.48 15.57
N GLU A 88 -3.55 2.81 15.39
CA GLU A 88 -4.54 3.00 16.44
C GLU A 88 -5.85 2.34 16.01
N GLU A 89 -6.39 1.43 16.83
CA GLU A 89 -7.53 0.58 16.46
C GLU A 89 -8.88 1.33 16.44
N TYR A 90 -9.06 2.31 17.32
CA TYR A 90 -10.36 2.98 17.54
C TYR A 90 -10.37 4.47 17.20
N LYS A 91 -9.33 4.96 16.53
CA LYS A 91 -9.20 6.36 16.11
C LYS A 91 -8.29 6.45 14.88
N GLU A 92 -8.34 7.59 14.21
CA GLU A 92 -7.42 7.89 13.11
C GLU A 92 -5.97 7.69 13.55
N SER A 93 -5.24 6.87 12.79
CA SER A 93 -3.81 6.61 12.99
C SER A 93 -3.02 7.87 12.61
N PRO A 94 -2.37 8.56 13.57
CA PRO A 94 -1.69 9.82 13.29
C PRO A 94 -0.42 9.61 12.47
N GLU A 95 -0.13 10.56 11.57
CA GLU A 95 1.18 10.63 10.91
C GLU A 95 2.29 10.85 11.94
N PHE A 96 3.26 9.94 11.95
CA PHE A 96 4.43 10.00 12.83
C PHE A 96 5.58 10.74 12.15
N MET A 97 5.87 10.34 10.92
CA MET A 97 6.96 10.91 10.12
C MET A 97 6.81 10.49 8.66
N TYR A 98 7.56 11.17 7.80
CA TYR A 98 7.69 10.81 6.40
C TYR A 98 9.15 10.55 6.05
N ILE A 99 9.39 9.45 5.34
CA ILE A 99 10.72 9.02 4.93
C ILE A 99 10.82 9.15 3.40
N SER A 100 11.49 10.19 2.93
CA SER A 100 11.83 10.31 1.51
C SER A 100 12.74 9.15 1.09
N CYS A 101 12.43 8.53 -0.03
CA CYS A 101 13.16 7.40 -0.59
C CYS A 101 13.79 7.82 -1.92
N PHE A 102 14.97 7.28 -2.23
CA PHE A 102 15.65 7.57 -3.49
C PHE A 102 14.97 6.90 -4.68
N ASP A 103 14.58 5.63 -4.51
CA ASP A 103 13.93 4.82 -5.52
C ASP A 103 12.96 3.79 -4.89
N HIS A 104 12.36 2.95 -5.73
CA HIS A 104 11.42 1.93 -5.27
C HIS A 104 12.09 0.71 -4.61
N VAL A 105 13.41 0.53 -4.75
CA VAL A 105 14.13 -0.48 -3.96
C VAL A 105 14.16 -0.05 -2.50
N ASP A 106 14.43 1.22 -2.26
CA ASP A 106 14.43 1.83 -0.93
C ASP A 106 13.03 1.76 -0.30
N VAL A 107 11.97 2.06 -1.08
CA VAL A 107 10.58 1.88 -0.63
C VAL A 107 10.30 0.41 -0.27
N PHE A 108 10.60 -0.52 -1.18
CA PHE A 108 10.31 -1.95 -0.99
C PHE A 108 10.98 -2.51 0.26
N SER A 109 12.26 -2.16 0.50
CA SER A 109 13.00 -2.64 1.68
C SER A 109 12.34 -2.31 3.01
N ARG A 110 11.59 -1.19 3.07
CA ARG A 110 10.85 -0.77 4.27
C ARG A 110 9.46 -1.41 4.33
N LEU A 111 8.74 -1.45 3.21
CA LEU A 111 7.40 -2.06 3.16
C LEU A 111 7.44 -3.56 3.49
N ASP A 112 8.47 -4.27 3.01
CA ASP A 112 8.60 -5.72 3.18
C ASP A 112 9.25 -6.11 4.52
N SER A 113 9.59 -5.13 5.38
CA SER A 113 10.14 -5.39 6.71
C SER A 113 9.03 -5.69 7.72
N THR A 114 9.21 -6.73 8.54
CA THR A 114 8.33 -7.01 9.70
C THR A 114 8.57 -6.03 10.85
N TYR A 115 9.83 -5.66 11.09
CA TYR A 115 10.21 -4.70 12.14
C TYR A 115 11.07 -3.58 11.56
N LEU A 116 10.89 -2.37 12.07
CA LEU A 116 11.66 -1.19 11.69
C LEU A 116 12.19 -0.48 12.93
N THR A 117 13.43 0.00 12.88
CA THR A 117 13.95 0.91 13.90
C THR A 117 13.76 2.36 13.45
N LEU A 118 12.92 3.11 14.16
CA LEU A 118 12.63 4.51 13.89
C LEU A 118 12.96 5.35 15.12
N ARG A 119 13.79 6.39 14.95
CA ARG A 119 14.25 7.27 16.05
C ARG A 119 14.80 6.51 17.28
N GLY A 120 15.46 5.37 17.03
CA GLY A 120 16.09 4.56 18.08
C GLY A 120 15.15 3.60 18.83
N LYS A 121 13.89 3.47 18.39
CA LYS A 121 12.93 2.51 18.93
C LYS A 121 12.50 1.51 17.86
N GLU A 122 12.15 0.30 18.26
CA GLU A 122 11.62 -0.73 17.37
C GLU A 122 10.10 -0.61 17.23
N TYR A 123 9.63 -0.81 16.01
CA TYR A 123 8.23 -0.83 15.65
C TYR A 123 7.94 -2.07 14.80
N GLU A 124 6.82 -2.72 15.06
CA GLU A 124 6.26 -3.79 14.25
C GLU A 124 5.39 -3.18 13.13
N ARG A 125 5.54 -3.69 11.91
CA ARG A 125 4.62 -3.41 10.81
C ARG A 125 3.27 -4.06 11.10
N ILE A 126 2.21 -3.26 11.10
CA ILE A 126 0.83 -3.75 11.22
C ILE A 126 0.24 -3.97 9.83
N SER A 127 0.35 -2.97 8.96
CA SER A 127 -0.12 -3.04 7.58
C SER A 127 0.55 -1.99 6.71
N ALA A 128 0.45 -2.15 5.40
CA ALA A 128 0.89 -1.20 4.39
C ALA A 128 -0.26 -0.85 3.45
N GLU A 129 -0.30 0.39 2.99
CA GLU A 129 -1.32 0.89 2.08
C GLU A 129 -0.67 1.64 0.91
N MET A 130 -1.18 1.40 -0.29
CA MET A 130 -0.91 2.23 -1.44
C MET A 130 -2.05 3.21 -1.63
N ASP A 131 -1.82 4.47 -1.27
CA ASP A 131 -2.74 5.54 -1.61
C ASP A 131 -2.53 5.93 -3.07
N GLN A 132 -3.33 5.33 -3.97
CA GLN A 132 -3.20 5.50 -5.41
C GLN A 132 -3.56 6.92 -5.85
N ASP A 133 -4.47 7.57 -5.14
CA ASP A 133 -4.93 8.93 -5.43
C ASP A 133 -3.80 9.95 -5.19
N ARG A 134 -3.03 9.76 -4.11
CA ARG A 134 -1.89 10.62 -3.76
C ARG A 134 -0.54 10.13 -4.29
N ARG A 135 -0.47 8.89 -4.76
CA ARG A 135 0.78 8.19 -5.13
C ARG A 135 1.75 8.06 -3.96
N VAL A 136 1.22 7.79 -2.76
CA VAL A 136 2.00 7.67 -1.53
C VAL A 136 1.87 6.25 -0.98
N TYR A 137 2.97 5.69 -0.49
CA TYR A 137 2.94 4.48 0.33
C TYR A 137 2.80 4.87 1.80
N VAL A 138 1.88 4.22 2.49
CA VAL A 138 1.66 4.41 3.93
C VAL A 138 2.04 3.11 4.64
N LEU A 139 2.77 3.22 5.74
CA LEU A 139 3.14 2.09 6.59
C LEU A 139 2.62 2.35 8.00
N TYR A 140 1.70 1.50 8.45
CA TYR A 140 1.15 1.54 9.80
C TYR A 140 2.01 0.67 10.70
N VAL A 141 2.46 1.27 11.78
CA VAL A 141 3.39 0.61 12.70
C VAL A 141 2.94 0.75 14.15
N LYS A 142 3.29 -0.23 14.97
CA LYS A 142 3.05 -0.23 16.41
C LYS A 142 4.38 -0.39 17.14
N GLU A 143 4.63 0.45 18.14
CA GLU A 143 5.83 0.31 18.98
C GLU A 143 5.79 -1.05 19.67
N THR A 144 6.87 -1.84 19.59
CA THR A 144 6.90 -3.19 20.18
C THR A 144 6.94 -3.17 21.71
N GLY A 145 7.24 -2.00 22.29
CA GLY A 145 7.59 -1.87 23.71
C GLY A 145 8.99 -2.42 23.97
N GLU A 146 9.71 -1.82 24.93
CA GLU A 146 10.91 -2.47 25.49
C GLU A 146 10.55 -3.70 26.33
#